data_AF-A0A7S3RTX2-F1
#
_entry.id   AF-A0A7S3RTX2-F1
#
_cell.length_a   1.000
_cell.length_b   1.000
_cell.length_c   1.000
_cell.angle_alpha   90.00
_cell.angle_beta   90.00
_cell.angle_gamma   90.00
#
_symmetry.space_group_name_H-M   'P 1'
#
loop_
_entity.id
_entity.type
_entity.pdbx_description
1 polymer ?
#
loop_
_entity_poly.entity_id
_entity_poly.type
_entity_poly.pdbx_seq_one_letter_code
_entity_poly.pdbx_strand_id
1 'polypeptide(L)'
;MRAATLATLCAALGSDAQYSAKETASALRWWCEPGRGHDQGPLCLRWSLTDAIASATEESEKISRVDKLKAAIQKGLVDGQAVDATNPERHEMMDAWCADQSTEDAATKRQVCARVRNRKDFVARREVLLQWWCGEQGHGESVKCKQMEFGKKVESTMNGTERKALALEFKASQPADAEALIDEEQKEMMRAVCASIHGKDDLFRSLCKNHMELR
;
A
#
# COMPACT_ATOMS: atom_id res chain seq x y z
N MET A 1 26.23 -15.75 6.48
CA MET A 1 26.00 -14.43 5.83
C MET A 1 24.50 -14.21 5.70
N ARG A 2 23.99 -13.14 6.31
CA ARG A 2 22.57 -12.93 6.64
C ARG A 2 21.74 -12.55 5.39
N ALA A 3 20.95 -13.48 4.88
CA ALA A 3 19.91 -13.25 3.87
C ALA A 3 18.57 -12.85 4.53
N ALA A 4 18.58 -11.72 5.25
CA ALA A 4 17.41 -11.17 5.93
C ALA A 4 17.08 -9.76 5.40
N THR A 5 17.12 -9.58 4.07
CA THR A 5 17.36 -8.24 3.48
C THR A 5 16.23 -7.61 2.69
N LEU A 6 15.00 -8.12 2.69
CA LEU A 6 13.86 -7.41 2.06
C LEU A 6 12.48 -7.64 2.68
N ALA A 7 12.23 -8.76 3.37
CA ALA A 7 10.89 -9.09 3.86
C ALA A 7 10.46 -8.26 5.09
N THR A 8 11.39 -7.87 5.96
CA THR A 8 11.11 -7.10 7.18
C THR A 8 10.92 -5.61 6.93
N LEU A 9 11.18 -5.14 5.71
CA LEU A 9 11.36 -3.72 5.40
C LEU A 9 10.08 -2.93 5.09
N CYS A 10 8.92 -3.59 5.06
CA CYS A 10 7.63 -2.92 4.86
C CYS A 10 6.55 -3.31 5.88
N ALA A 11 6.93 -3.97 6.98
CA ALA A 11 6.01 -4.13 8.11
C ALA A 11 5.60 -2.76 8.69
N ALA A 12 6.51 -1.77 8.67
CA ALA A 12 6.24 -0.40 9.10
C ALA A 12 5.37 0.43 8.14
N LEU A 13 4.98 -0.13 6.98
CA LEU A 13 4.03 0.48 6.04
C LEU A 13 2.68 -0.26 6.00
N GLY A 14 2.51 -1.31 6.82
CA GLY A 14 1.58 -2.40 6.54
C GLY A 14 0.54 -2.74 7.61
N SER A 15 0.32 -1.93 8.65
CA SER A 15 -0.73 -2.23 9.65
C SER A 15 -2.14 -1.78 9.23
N ASP A 16 -2.28 -0.91 8.23
CA ASP A 16 -3.59 -0.53 7.67
C ASP A 16 -3.99 -1.48 6.53
N ALA A 17 -4.35 -2.71 6.92
CA ALA A 17 -5.03 -3.76 6.15
C ALA A 17 -5.12 -3.51 4.63
N GLN A 18 -4.05 -3.85 3.92
CA GLN A 18 -4.07 -4.02 2.47
C GLN A 18 -4.89 -5.28 2.16
N TYR A 19 -5.77 -5.23 1.15
CA TYR A 19 -6.53 -6.42 0.73
C TYR A 19 -5.54 -7.56 0.48
N SER A 20 -5.79 -8.70 1.10
CA SER A 20 -4.95 -9.86 0.89
C SER A 20 -4.96 -10.26 -0.59
N ALA A 21 -3.88 -10.89 -1.06
CA ALA A 21 -3.83 -11.44 -2.41
C ALA A 21 -5.01 -12.39 -2.69
N LYS A 22 -5.51 -13.07 -1.63
CA LYS A 22 -6.70 -13.92 -1.70
C LYS A 22 -7.98 -13.13 -1.96
N GLU A 23 -8.15 -11.97 -1.33
CA GLU A 23 -9.35 -11.13 -1.50
C GLU A 23 -9.40 -10.40 -2.84
N THR A 24 -8.24 -10.19 -3.46
CA THR A 24 -8.11 -9.52 -4.77
C THR A 24 -7.95 -10.50 -5.93
N ALA A 25 -7.98 -11.81 -5.68
CA ALA A 25 -7.76 -12.84 -6.70
C ALA A 25 -8.76 -12.74 -7.86
N SER A 26 -10.04 -12.49 -7.57
CA SER A 26 -11.08 -12.32 -8.60
C SER A 26 -10.87 -11.05 -9.43
N ALA A 27 -10.44 -9.95 -8.80
CA ALA A 27 -10.10 -8.71 -9.49
C ALA A 27 -8.85 -8.89 -10.37
N LEU A 28 -7.83 -9.59 -9.87
CA LEU A 28 -6.60 -9.91 -10.62
C LEU A 28 -6.88 -10.79 -11.83
N ARG A 29 -7.68 -11.86 -11.66
CA ARG A 29 -8.08 -12.72 -12.79
C ARG A 29 -8.84 -11.94 -13.84
N TRP A 30 -9.75 -11.07 -13.41
CA TRP A 30 -10.51 -10.18 -14.30
C TRP A 30 -9.58 -9.19 -15.01
N TRP A 31 -8.63 -8.57 -14.30
CA TRP A 31 -7.70 -7.58 -14.86
C TRP A 31 -6.76 -8.17 -15.90
N CYS A 32 -6.24 -9.36 -15.62
CA CYS A 32 -5.24 -10.04 -16.43
C CYS A 32 -5.83 -10.93 -17.53
N GLU A 33 -7.13 -10.84 -17.76
CA GLU A 33 -7.80 -11.57 -18.82
C GLU A 33 -7.34 -11.08 -20.21
N PRO A 34 -7.00 -11.99 -21.15
CA PRO A 34 -6.61 -11.60 -22.51
C PRO A 34 -7.69 -10.71 -23.17
N GLY A 35 -7.25 -9.63 -23.82
CA GLY A 35 -8.15 -8.70 -24.51
C GLY A 35 -8.58 -7.47 -23.70
N ARG A 36 -8.21 -7.37 -22.43
CA ARG A 36 -8.39 -6.15 -21.62
C ARG A 36 -7.23 -5.15 -21.71
N GLY A 37 -6.14 -5.52 -22.37
CA GLY A 37 -4.99 -4.64 -22.62
C GLY A 37 -4.00 -4.49 -21.46
N HIS A 38 -4.19 -5.21 -20.35
CA HIS A 38 -3.34 -5.17 -19.16
C HIS A 38 -2.62 -6.49 -18.86
N ASP A 39 -2.78 -7.52 -19.70
CA ASP A 39 -2.29 -8.88 -19.50
C ASP A 39 -0.75 -8.97 -19.44
N GLN A 40 -0.05 -7.99 -20.00
CA GLN A 40 1.42 -7.87 -19.95
C GLN A 40 1.91 -6.89 -18.87
N GLY A 41 1.00 -6.36 -18.04
CA GLY A 41 1.33 -5.42 -16.98
C GLY A 41 2.15 -6.04 -15.84
N PRO A 42 2.91 -5.23 -15.07
CA PRO A 42 3.66 -5.69 -13.90
C PRO A 42 2.83 -6.49 -12.88
N LEU A 43 1.58 -6.07 -12.64
CA LEU A 43 0.66 -6.76 -11.73
C LEU A 43 0.29 -8.16 -12.26
N CYS A 44 0.04 -8.30 -13.56
CA CYS A 44 -0.29 -9.57 -14.20
C CYS A 44 0.91 -10.51 -14.32
N LEU A 45 2.09 -9.98 -14.59
CA LEU A 45 3.34 -10.74 -14.53
C LEU A 45 3.61 -11.27 -13.11
N ARG A 46 3.37 -10.44 -12.08
CA ARG A 46 3.50 -10.86 -10.68
C ARG A 46 2.48 -11.93 -10.30
N TRP A 47 1.23 -11.75 -10.71
CA TRP A 47 0.15 -12.69 -10.44
C TRP A 47 0.45 -14.05 -11.08
N SER A 48 0.81 -14.09 -12.37
CA SER A 48 1.14 -15.34 -13.07
C SER A 48 2.33 -16.08 -12.45
N LEU A 49 3.39 -15.37 -12.02
CA LEU A 49 4.52 -15.99 -11.32
C LEU A 49 4.12 -16.55 -9.95
N THR A 50 3.25 -15.84 -9.22
CA THR A 50 2.78 -16.29 -7.89
C THR A 50 1.86 -17.49 -8.00
N ASP A 51 0.95 -17.49 -8.98
CA ASP A 51 0.05 -18.61 -9.28
C ASP A 51 0.83 -19.84 -9.74
N ALA A 52 1.87 -19.65 -10.56
CA ALA A 52 2.79 -20.72 -10.93
C ALA A 52 3.50 -21.28 -9.68
N ILE A 53 4.00 -20.45 -8.76
CA ILE A 53 4.61 -20.97 -7.52
C ILE A 53 3.61 -21.79 -6.70
N ALA A 54 2.36 -21.32 -6.57
CA ALA A 54 1.31 -22.00 -5.82
C ALA A 54 0.89 -23.34 -6.46
N SER A 55 0.93 -23.42 -7.78
CA SER A 55 0.53 -24.60 -8.56
C SER A 55 1.65 -25.62 -8.79
N ALA A 56 2.89 -25.32 -8.40
CA ALA A 56 4.01 -26.26 -8.52
C ALA A 56 3.91 -27.37 -7.47
N THR A 57 3.96 -28.62 -7.93
CA THR A 57 3.89 -29.80 -7.04
C THR A 57 5.27 -30.31 -6.63
N GLU A 58 6.28 -30.11 -7.48
CA GLU A 58 7.65 -30.53 -7.23
C GLU A 58 8.47 -29.43 -6.56
N GLU A 59 9.27 -29.78 -5.55
CA GLU A 59 10.07 -28.80 -4.79
C GLU A 59 11.13 -28.12 -5.68
N SER A 60 11.78 -28.87 -6.58
CA SER A 60 12.78 -28.33 -7.51
C SER A 60 12.17 -27.30 -8.48
N GLU A 61 10.95 -27.54 -8.93
CA GLU A 61 10.19 -26.63 -9.77
C GLU A 61 9.77 -25.38 -8.99
N LYS A 62 9.29 -25.57 -7.76
CA LYS A 62 8.91 -24.47 -6.87
C LYS A 62 10.09 -23.53 -6.59
N ILE A 63 11.27 -24.07 -6.29
CA ILE A 63 12.50 -23.29 -6.11
C ILE A 63 12.82 -22.49 -7.38
N SER A 64 12.79 -23.12 -8.55
CA SER A 64 13.04 -22.45 -9.82
C SER A 64 12.07 -21.29 -10.08
N ARG A 65 10.77 -21.48 -9.80
CA ARG A 65 9.73 -20.46 -9.96
C ARG A 65 9.91 -19.31 -8.95
N VAL A 66 10.29 -19.60 -7.71
CA VAL A 66 10.64 -18.59 -6.71
C VAL A 66 11.84 -17.75 -7.17
N ASP A 67 12.87 -18.37 -7.75
CA ASP A 67 14.05 -17.64 -8.23
C ASP A 67 13.74 -16.77 -9.45
N LYS A 68 12.84 -17.21 -10.34
CA LYS A 68 12.30 -16.36 -11.41
C LYS A 68 11.59 -15.11 -10.86
N LEU A 69 10.76 -15.26 -9.83
CA LEU A 69 10.10 -14.13 -9.18
C LEU A 69 11.11 -13.17 -8.53
N LYS A 70 12.11 -13.70 -7.82
CA LYS A 70 13.18 -12.87 -7.23
C LYS A 70 13.95 -12.11 -8.31
N ALA A 71 14.29 -12.75 -9.43
CA ALA A 71 14.99 -12.10 -10.53
C ALA A 71 14.14 -10.99 -11.17
N ALA A 72 12.83 -11.20 -11.34
CA ALA A 72 11.91 -10.18 -11.86
C ALA A 72 11.84 -8.94 -10.92
N ILE A 73 11.76 -9.17 -9.60
CA ILE A 73 11.82 -8.10 -8.59
C ILE A 73 13.16 -7.37 -8.63
N GLN A 74 14.27 -8.11 -8.74
CA GLN A 74 15.61 -7.52 -8.84
C GLN A 74 15.76 -6.63 -10.08
N LYS A 75 15.12 -6.99 -11.20
CA LYS A 75 15.12 -6.22 -12.43
C LYS A 75 14.10 -5.07 -12.46
N GLY A 76 13.23 -4.95 -11.45
CA GLY A 76 12.18 -3.92 -11.43
C GLY A 76 11.01 -4.20 -12.39
N LEU A 77 10.89 -5.43 -12.89
CA LEU A 77 9.80 -5.83 -13.81
C LEU A 77 8.47 -6.04 -13.07
N VAL A 78 8.56 -6.41 -11.78
CA VAL A 78 7.42 -6.54 -10.88
C VAL A 78 7.80 -5.95 -9.52
N ASP A 79 6.81 -5.41 -8.80
CA ASP A 79 7.04 -4.92 -7.45
C ASP A 79 7.25 -6.09 -6.47
N GLY A 80 8.09 -5.86 -5.45
CA GLY A 80 8.13 -6.72 -4.27
C GLY A 80 6.82 -6.64 -3.49
N GLN A 81 6.48 -7.65 -2.69
CA GLN A 81 5.22 -7.68 -1.91
C GLN A 81 5.00 -6.42 -1.06
N ALA A 82 6.10 -5.92 -0.51
CA ALA A 82 6.27 -4.66 0.21
C ALA A 82 5.75 -3.40 -0.54
N VAL A 83 5.98 -3.34 -1.86
CA VAL A 83 5.75 -2.17 -2.73
C VAL A 83 4.51 -2.38 -3.61
N ASP A 84 4.11 -3.63 -3.83
CA ASP A 84 2.92 -4.04 -4.61
C ASP A 84 1.62 -3.44 -4.05
N ALA A 85 1.59 -3.14 -2.76
CA ALA A 85 0.41 -2.55 -2.15
C ALA A 85 0.24 -1.04 -2.35
N THR A 86 1.32 -0.37 -2.77
CA THR A 86 1.33 1.02 -3.25
C THR A 86 1.46 1.06 -4.77
N ASN A 87 1.28 -0.07 -5.46
CA ASN A 87 1.34 -0.13 -6.92
C ASN A 87 0.11 0.62 -7.49
N PRO A 88 0.29 1.68 -8.29
CA PRO A 88 -0.83 2.40 -8.90
C PRO A 88 -1.71 1.50 -9.79
N GLU A 89 -1.12 0.51 -10.47
CA GLU A 89 -1.85 -0.46 -11.30
C GLU A 89 -2.85 -1.28 -10.47
N ARG A 90 -2.53 -1.57 -9.20
CA ARG A 90 -3.45 -2.27 -8.29
C ARG A 90 -4.64 -1.39 -7.92
N HIS A 91 -4.43 -0.08 -7.76
CA HIS A 91 -5.51 0.87 -7.49
C HIS A 91 -6.42 1.03 -8.72
N GLU A 92 -5.82 1.19 -9.90
CA GLU A 92 -6.52 1.25 -11.18
C GLU A 92 -7.37 -0.01 -11.41
N MET A 93 -6.79 -1.19 -11.18
CA MET A 93 -7.50 -2.46 -11.24
C MET A 93 -8.71 -2.49 -10.32
N MET A 94 -8.54 -2.13 -9.04
CA MET A 94 -9.65 -2.20 -8.09
C MET A 94 -10.76 -1.21 -8.45
N ASP A 95 -10.41 -0.03 -8.97
CA ASP A 95 -11.37 0.96 -9.42
C ASP A 95 -12.16 0.50 -10.65
N ALA A 96 -11.45 0.03 -11.67
CA ALA A 96 -12.06 -0.51 -12.87
C ALA A 96 -12.94 -1.73 -12.56
N TRP A 97 -12.43 -2.66 -11.74
CA TRP A 97 -13.17 -3.84 -11.32
C TRP A 97 -14.42 -3.44 -10.53
N CYS A 98 -14.33 -2.50 -9.59
CA CYS A 98 -15.50 -2.07 -8.80
C CYS A 98 -16.53 -1.26 -9.60
N ALA A 99 -16.11 -0.59 -10.69
CA ALA A 99 -17.01 0.11 -11.61
C ALA A 99 -17.67 -0.82 -12.64
N ASP A 100 -17.03 -1.95 -12.96
CA ASP A 100 -17.54 -2.93 -13.91
C ASP A 100 -18.88 -3.55 -13.44
N GLN A 101 -19.85 -3.71 -14.34
CA GLN A 101 -21.16 -4.29 -14.02
C GLN A 101 -21.31 -5.75 -14.49
N SER A 102 -20.30 -6.31 -15.15
CA SER A 102 -20.38 -7.59 -15.87
C SER A 102 -20.07 -8.82 -15.00
N THR A 103 -19.48 -8.64 -13.83
CA THR A 103 -19.03 -9.75 -12.98
C THR A 103 -20.16 -10.49 -12.26
N GLU A 104 -20.17 -11.82 -12.38
CA GLU A 104 -21.22 -12.73 -11.88
C GLU A 104 -21.28 -12.88 -10.35
N ASP A 105 -20.18 -12.71 -9.61
CA ASP A 105 -20.16 -12.77 -8.13
C ASP A 105 -20.39 -11.39 -7.50
N ALA A 106 -21.64 -10.92 -7.59
CA ALA A 106 -22.04 -9.61 -7.08
C ALA A 106 -21.86 -9.48 -5.55
N ALA A 107 -21.94 -10.56 -4.78
CA ALA A 107 -21.87 -10.50 -3.31
C ALA A 107 -20.43 -10.30 -2.82
N THR A 108 -19.49 -11.14 -3.27
CA THR A 108 -18.07 -11.00 -2.91
C THR A 108 -17.51 -9.68 -3.43
N LYS A 109 -17.87 -9.30 -4.66
CA LYS A 109 -17.48 -8.02 -5.24
C LYS A 109 -17.96 -6.83 -4.42
N ARG A 110 -19.24 -6.80 -4.02
CA ARG A 110 -19.78 -5.71 -3.17
C ARG A 110 -18.99 -5.56 -1.88
N GLN A 111 -18.67 -6.65 -1.18
CA GLN A 111 -17.92 -6.59 0.06
C GLN A 111 -16.49 -6.07 -0.15
N VAL A 112 -15.78 -6.59 -1.15
CA VAL A 112 -14.42 -6.13 -1.46
C VAL A 112 -14.43 -4.65 -1.88
N CYS A 113 -15.34 -4.25 -2.76
CA CYS A 113 -15.46 -2.86 -3.22
C CYS A 113 -15.89 -1.88 -2.12
N ALA A 114 -16.76 -2.29 -1.19
CA ALA A 114 -17.08 -1.49 -0.02
C ALA A 114 -15.83 -1.23 0.84
N ARG A 115 -14.98 -2.26 1.02
CA ARG A 115 -13.72 -2.10 1.74
C ARG A 115 -12.71 -1.24 0.97
N VAL A 116 -12.65 -1.33 -0.37
CA VAL A 116 -11.89 -0.40 -1.25
C VAL A 116 -12.29 1.04 -1.00
N ARG A 117 -13.60 1.31 -1.04
CA ARG A 117 -14.12 2.65 -0.79
C ARG A 117 -13.81 3.17 0.61
N ASN A 118 -14.06 2.35 1.64
CA ASN A 118 -13.76 2.74 3.02
C ASN A 118 -12.28 3.06 3.23
N ARG A 119 -11.38 2.33 2.56
CA ARG A 119 -9.94 2.61 2.58
C ARG A 119 -9.59 3.91 1.87
N LYS A 120 -10.17 4.16 0.69
CA LYS A 120 -9.98 5.45 0.00
C LYS A 120 -10.43 6.63 0.88
N ASP A 121 -11.58 6.49 1.53
CA ASP A 121 -12.07 7.52 2.45
C ASP A 121 -11.13 7.68 3.66
N PHE A 122 -10.58 6.58 4.19
CA PHE A 122 -9.58 6.63 5.26
C PHE A 122 -8.29 7.32 4.82
N VAL A 123 -7.75 6.98 3.64
CA VAL A 123 -6.54 7.60 3.08
C VAL A 123 -6.77 9.09 2.88
N ALA A 124 -7.89 9.49 2.28
CA ALA A 124 -8.24 10.90 2.11
C ALA A 124 -8.29 11.66 3.46
N ARG A 125 -8.91 11.07 4.49
CA ARG A 125 -8.91 11.65 5.85
C ARG A 125 -7.50 11.80 6.42
N ARG A 126 -6.67 10.76 6.26
CA ARG A 126 -5.28 10.75 6.70
C ARG A 126 -4.45 11.80 5.97
N GLU A 127 -4.67 12.01 4.68
CA GLU A 127 -3.99 13.05 3.90
C GLU A 127 -4.32 14.46 4.38
N VAL A 128 -5.59 14.74 4.68
CA VAL A 128 -5.99 16.03 5.26
C VAL A 128 -5.31 16.25 6.61
N LEU A 129 -5.28 15.23 7.47
CA LEU A 129 -4.61 15.30 8.77
C LEU A 129 -3.11 15.58 8.63
N LEU A 130 -2.46 14.87 7.71
CA LEU A 130 -1.02 15.05 7.48
C LEU A 130 -0.71 16.40 6.81
N GLN A 131 -1.56 16.91 5.92
CA GLN A 131 -1.38 18.24 5.34
C GLN A 131 -1.45 19.34 6.41
N TRP A 132 -2.42 19.25 7.32
CA TRP A 132 -2.52 20.13 8.47
C TRP A 132 -1.27 20.03 9.36
N TRP A 133 -0.82 18.81 9.67
CA TRP A 133 0.34 18.58 10.52
C TRP A 133 1.65 19.08 9.89
N CYS A 134 1.95 18.65 8.66
CA CYS A 134 3.19 18.99 7.97
C CYS A 134 3.26 20.46 7.56
N GLY A 135 2.15 21.02 7.09
CA GLY A 135 2.08 22.40 6.59
C GLY A 135 1.73 23.41 7.67
N GLU A 136 0.54 23.28 8.26
CA GLU A 136 -0.01 24.31 9.16
C GLU A 136 0.62 24.29 10.55
N GLN A 137 0.99 23.11 11.06
CA GLN A 137 1.69 22.98 12.35
C GLN A 137 3.22 23.07 12.21
N GLY A 138 3.75 23.21 10.99
CA GLY A 138 5.19 23.42 10.75
C GLY A 138 6.07 22.17 10.90
N HIS A 139 5.50 20.95 10.86
CA HIS A 139 6.24 19.69 11.00
C HIS A 139 6.76 19.13 9.67
N GLY A 140 6.89 19.93 8.61
CA GLY A 140 7.24 19.45 7.25
C GLY A 140 8.53 18.61 7.16
N GLU A 141 9.50 18.83 8.05
CA GLU A 141 10.77 18.08 8.08
C GLU A 141 10.71 16.77 8.87
N SER A 142 9.56 16.45 9.47
CA SER A 142 9.41 15.25 10.30
C SER A 142 9.52 13.95 9.49
N VAL A 143 9.79 12.86 10.19
CA VAL A 143 9.91 11.52 9.59
C VAL A 143 8.59 11.11 8.93
N LYS A 144 7.46 11.42 9.57
CA LYS A 144 6.13 11.10 9.04
C LYS A 144 5.75 11.92 7.81
N CYS A 145 6.13 13.20 7.77
CA CYS A 145 5.90 14.06 6.61
C CYS A 145 6.73 13.60 5.40
N LYS A 146 8.01 13.28 5.62
CA LYS A 146 8.89 12.69 4.59
C LYS A 146 8.35 11.34 4.09
N GLN A 147 7.77 10.53 4.97
CA GLN A 147 7.12 9.27 4.59
C GLN A 147 5.89 9.50 3.69
N MET A 148 5.11 10.56 3.94
CA MET A 148 3.95 10.90 3.11
C MET A 148 4.37 11.37 1.72
N GLU A 149 5.38 12.24 1.63
CA GLU A 149 5.92 12.70 0.34
C GLU A 149 6.47 11.55 -0.49
N PHE A 150 7.23 10.65 0.17
CA PHE A 150 7.70 9.42 -0.47
C PHE A 150 6.53 8.58 -1.00
N GLY A 151 5.49 8.35 -0.20
CA GLY A 151 4.29 7.62 -0.61
C GLY A 151 3.65 8.21 -1.87
N LYS A 152 3.42 9.53 -1.89
CA LYS A 152 2.86 10.24 -3.05
C LYS A 152 3.73 10.12 -4.30
N LYS A 153 5.06 10.21 -4.14
CA LYS A 153 6.01 10.07 -5.24
C LYS A 153 5.99 8.64 -5.80
N VAL A 154 5.91 7.62 -4.95
CA VAL A 154 5.80 6.22 -5.38
C VAL A 154 4.47 5.93 -6.09
N GLU A 155 3.36 6.42 -5.55
CA GLU A 155 2.02 6.22 -6.13
C GLU A 155 1.87 6.88 -7.50
N SER A 156 2.53 8.03 -7.72
CA SER A 156 2.53 8.70 -9.03
C SER A 156 3.55 8.12 -10.03
N THR A 157 4.39 7.18 -9.61
CA THR A 157 5.44 6.58 -10.45
C THR A 157 4.99 5.24 -11.03
N MET A 158 4.73 5.19 -12.34
CA MET A 158 4.31 3.96 -13.03
C MET A 158 5.48 2.99 -13.33
N ASN A 159 6.72 3.48 -13.39
CA ASN A 159 7.89 2.66 -13.69
C ASN A 159 8.41 1.91 -12.44
N GLY A 160 8.40 0.57 -12.49
CA GLY A 160 8.84 -0.29 -11.38
C GLY A 160 10.33 -0.13 -11.00
N THR A 161 11.21 0.13 -11.97
CA THR A 161 12.63 0.41 -11.71
C THR A 161 12.81 1.74 -10.98
N GLU A 162 12.04 2.75 -11.37
CA GLU A 162 12.05 4.06 -10.71
C GLU A 162 11.48 3.96 -9.29
N ARG A 163 10.34 3.28 -9.09
CA ARG A 163 9.79 3.01 -7.75
C ARG A 163 10.81 2.32 -6.85
N LYS A 164 11.55 1.34 -7.39
CA LYS A 164 12.61 0.65 -6.65
C LYS A 164 13.73 1.60 -6.25
N ALA A 165 14.17 2.49 -7.14
CA ALA A 165 15.20 3.48 -6.83
C ALA A 165 14.74 4.42 -5.70
N LEU A 166 13.51 4.94 -5.79
CA LEU A 166 12.90 5.79 -4.76
C LEU A 166 12.84 5.07 -3.41
N ALA A 167 12.42 3.80 -3.38
CA ALA A 167 12.33 3.03 -2.15
C ALA A 167 13.70 2.81 -1.49
N LEU A 168 14.76 2.61 -2.30
CA LEU A 168 16.12 2.48 -1.78
C LEU A 168 16.65 3.80 -1.23
N GLU A 169 16.41 4.91 -1.92
CA GLU A 169 16.77 6.26 -1.49
C GLU A 169 16.08 6.62 -0.16
N PHE A 170 14.76 6.45 -0.10
CA PHE A 170 13.98 6.74 1.11
C PHE A 170 14.47 5.92 2.29
N LYS A 171 14.71 4.62 2.10
CA LYS A 171 15.25 3.75 3.15
C LYS A 171 16.62 4.22 3.65
N ALA A 172 17.51 4.63 2.74
CA ALA A 172 18.84 5.11 3.12
C ALA A 172 18.78 6.42 3.92
N SER A 173 17.74 7.22 3.73
CA SER A 173 17.51 8.47 4.48
C SER A 173 16.80 8.29 5.83
N GLN A 174 16.27 7.09 6.14
CA GLN A 174 15.55 6.87 7.40
C GLN A 174 16.51 6.81 8.60
N PRO A 175 16.18 7.47 9.72
CA PRO A 175 16.92 7.29 10.96
C PRO A 175 16.73 5.86 11.51
N ALA A 176 17.67 5.40 12.34
CA ALA A 176 17.65 4.03 12.86
C ALA A 176 16.45 3.72 13.77
N ASP A 177 15.86 4.75 14.36
CA ASP A 177 14.72 4.75 15.28
C ASP A 177 13.43 5.29 14.63
N ALA A 178 13.36 5.31 13.28
CA ALA A 178 12.24 5.87 12.53
C ALA A 178 10.86 5.38 12.99
N GLU A 179 10.72 4.10 13.31
CA GLU A 179 9.43 3.52 13.75
C GLU A 179 8.96 4.14 15.07
N ALA A 180 9.86 4.28 16.05
CA ALA A 180 9.52 4.91 17.33
C ALA A 180 9.16 6.39 17.16
N LEU A 181 9.93 7.12 16.34
CA LEU A 181 9.67 8.53 16.03
C LEU A 181 8.30 8.71 15.34
N ILE A 182 7.95 7.84 14.40
CA ILE A 182 6.64 7.88 13.71
C ILE A 182 5.49 7.64 14.69
N ASP A 183 5.68 6.73 15.65
CA ASP A 183 4.67 6.34 16.65
C ASP A 183 4.43 7.45 17.68
N GLU A 184 5.50 8.09 18.15
CA GLU A 184 5.42 9.26 19.02
C GLU A 184 4.75 10.43 18.29
N GLU A 185 5.21 10.74 17.08
CA GLU A 185 4.65 11.79 16.26
C GLU A 185 3.17 11.54 15.92
N GLN A 186 2.76 10.29 15.67
CA GLN A 186 1.34 9.93 15.51
C GLN A 186 0.52 10.36 16.73
N LYS A 187 0.99 10.07 17.94
CA LYS A 187 0.28 10.40 19.18
C LYS A 187 0.18 11.90 19.38
N GLU A 188 1.26 12.63 19.09
CA GLU A 188 1.30 14.09 19.17
C GLU A 188 0.33 14.74 18.19
N MET A 189 0.41 14.34 16.91
CA MET A 189 -0.50 14.80 15.87
C MET A 189 -1.97 14.55 16.24
N MET A 190 -2.27 13.37 16.78
CA MET A 190 -3.61 13.01 17.23
C MET A 190 -4.10 13.86 18.40
N ARG A 191 -3.23 14.16 19.38
CA ARG A 191 -3.58 15.07 20.48
C ARG A 191 -3.81 16.49 19.97
N ALA A 192 -2.95 16.94 19.06
CA ALA A 192 -2.98 18.29 18.54
C ALA A 192 -4.24 18.53 17.69
N VAL A 193 -4.62 17.61 16.79
CA VAL A 193 -5.85 17.76 15.98
C VAL A 193 -7.09 17.75 16.86
N CYS A 194 -7.14 16.92 17.90
CA CYS A 194 -8.30 16.87 18.79
C CYS A 194 -8.41 18.09 19.72
N ALA A 195 -7.31 18.78 19.98
CA ALA A 195 -7.29 20.05 20.70
C ALA A 195 -7.54 21.28 19.79
N SER A 196 -7.47 21.13 18.46
CA SER A 196 -7.63 22.23 17.51
C SER A 196 -9.09 22.42 17.06
N ILE A 197 -9.34 23.46 16.26
CA ILE A 197 -10.65 23.67 15.64
C ILE A 197 -11.05 22.50 14.73
N HIS A 198 -10.08 21.81 14.13
CA HIS A 198 -10.31 20.65 13.26
C HIS A 198 -10.82 19.43 14.02
N GLY A 199 -10.54 19.32 15.33
CA GLY A 199 -11.12 18.26 16.16
C GLY A 199 -12.65 18.28 16.23
N LYS A 200 -13.29 19.40 15.84
CA LYS A 200 -14.74 19.55 15.76
C LYS A 200 -15.30 19.23 14.37
N ASP A 201 -14.46 19.16 13.33
CA ASP A 201 -14.88 18.78 11.98
C ASP A 201 -15.45 17.36 11.98
N ASP A 202 -16.51 17.12 11.20
CA ASP A 202 -17.13 15.79 11.10
C ASP A 202 -16.12 14.71 10.68
N LEU A 203 -15.06 15.12 9.97
CA LEU A 203 -13.94 14.28 9.53
C LEU A 203 -13.15 13.65 10.70
N PHE A 204 -12.94 14.41 11.77
CA PHE A 204 -12.09 14.03 12.91
C PHE A 204 -12.88 13.83 14.21
N ARG A 205 -14.14 14.27 14.26
CA ARG A 205 -14.99 14.22 15.46
C ARG A 205 -15.12 12.82 16.04
N SER A 206 -15.31 11.80 15.19
CA SER A 206 -15.41 10.40 15.65
C SER A 206 -14.09 9.87 16.21
N LEU A 207 -12.97 10.25 15.60
CA LEU A 207 -11.61 9.89 16.01
C LEU A 207 -11.26 10.52 17.37
N CYS A 208 -11.65 11.78 17.57
CA CYS A 208 -11.35 12.53 18.79
C CYS A 208 -12.22 12.15 19.99
N LYS A 209 -13.46 11.70 19.78
CA LYS A 209 -14.31 11.18 20.86
C LYS A 209 -13.65 10.01 21.59
N ASN A 210 -13.09 9.06 20.85
CA ASN A 210 -12.43 7.88 21.43
C ASN A 210 -11.07 8.20 22.08
N HIS A 211 -10.40 9.28 21.64
CA HIS A 211 -9.10 9.68 22.17
C HIS A 211 -9.19 10.54 23.45
N MET A 212 -10.34 11.19 23.69
CA MET A 212 -10.58 11.99 24.89
C MET A 212 -10.99 11.15 26.11
N GLU A 213 -11.48 9.92 25.91
CA GLU A 213 -11.89 9.00 26.98
C GLU A 213 -10.72 8.22 27.63
N LEU A 214 -9.48 8.42 27.16
CA LEU A 214 -8.24 7.86 27.73
C LEU A 214 -7.53 8.83 28.70
N ARG A 215 -8.26 9.80 29.27
CA ARG A 215 -7.79 10.68 30.34
C ARG A 215 -8.22 10.21 31.71
#